data_AF-A0A2B7Z392-F1
#
_entry.id   AF-A0A2B7Z392-F1
#
_cell.length_a   1.000
_cell.length_b   1.000
_cell.length_c   1.000
_cell.angle_alpha   90.00
_cell.angle_beta   90.00
_cell.angle_gamma   90.00
#
_symmetry.space_group_name_H-M   'P 1'
#
loop_
_entity.id
_entity.type
_entity.pdbx_description
1 polymer ?
#
loop_
_entity_poly.entity_id
_entity_poly.type
_entity_poly.pdbx_seq_one_letter_code
_entity_poly.pdbx_strand_id
1 'polypeptide(L)'
;MPILTAPRSSTAKEVYSRSPAIVIAYLMRKHRKPRDEVLALVSSKRKIRPNPNFLDQLQVWGEVEYQIWEDEEETILKQAYKEYLARRAEWLKEKGLTGNEPIGMKDLDSW
;
A
#
# COMPACT_ATOMS: atom_id res chain seq x y z
N MET A 1 -37.82 -29.58 -19.51
CA MET A 1 -36.53 -29.83 -18.83
C MET A 1 -35.73 -28.52 -18.80
N PRO A 2 -35.73 -27.74 -17.71
CA PRO A 2 -34.81 -26.61 -17.59
C PRO A 2 -33.53 -27.07 -16.87
N ILE A 3 -32.39 -26.76 -17.48
CA ILE A 3 -31.06 -27.04 -16.96
C ILE A 3 -30.78 -25.96 -15.89
N LEU A 4 -30.75 -26.37 -14.62
CA LEU A 4 -30.31 -25.54 -13.50
C LEU A 4 -28.85 -25.11 -13.74
N THR A 5 -28.65 -23.91 -14.27
CA THR A 5 -27.35 -23.25 -14.25
C THR A 5 -27.22 -22.56 -12.90
N ALA A 6 -26.53 -23.21 -11.97
CA ALA A 6 -26.12 -22.58 -10.72
C ALA A 6 -25.33 -21.30 -11.03
N PRO A 7 -25.52 -20.20 -10.27
CA PRO A 7 -24.68 -19.04 -10.43
C PRO A 7 -23.25 -19.44 -10.06
N ARG A 8 -22.30 -19.27 -11.00
CA ARG A 8 -20.87 -19.33 -10.65
C ARG A 8 -20.62 -18.23 -9.64
N SER A 9 -20.47 -18.62 -8.37
CA SER A 9 -19.85 -17.83 -7.32
C SER A 9 -18.49 -17.36 -7.84
N SER A 10 -18.43 -16.13 -8.36
CA SER A 10 -17.18 -15.44 -8.65
C SER A 10 -16.70 -14.82 -7.33
N THR A 11 -16.16 -15.66 -6.45
CA THR A 11 -15.37 -15.18 -5.31
C THR A 11 -13.95 -14.94 -5.82
N ALA A 12 -13.80 -13.91 -6.66
CA ALA A 12 -12.48 -13.32 -6.89
C ALA A 12 -12.08 -12.67 -5.56
N LYS A 13 -11.38 -13.44 -4.71
CA LYS A 13 -10.66 -12.94 -3.55
C LYS A 13 -9.80 -11.77 -4.03
N GLU A 14 -10.19 -10.54 -3.69
CA GLU A 14 -9.52 -9.33 -4.17
C GLU A 14 -8.17 -9.22 -3.44
N VAL A 15 -7.18 -9.95 -3.94
CA VAL A 15 -5.83 -9.94 -3.39
C VAL A 15 -5.19 -8.62 -3.80
N TYR A 16 -5.13 -7.67 -2.87
CA TYR A 16 -4.26 -6.50 -3.01
C TYR A 16 -2.83 -6.99 -3.21
N SER A 17 -2.35 -6.88 -4.45
CA SER A 17 -1.04 -7.42 -4.80
C SER A 17 0.05 -6.46 -4.30
N ARG A 18 1.04 -7.01 -3.60
CA ARG A 18 2.28 -6.31 -3.21
C ARG A 18 3.16 -5.99 -4.41
N SER A 19 2.97 -6.69 -5.53
CA SER A 19 3.80 -6.55 -6.73
C SER A 19 3.65 -5.18 -7.41
N PRO A 20 2.42 -4.67 -7.72
CA PRO A 20 2.23 -3.31 -8.21
C PRO A 20 2.79 -2.23 -7.27
N ALA A 21 2.69 -2.46 -5.96
CA ALA A 21 3.12 -1.50 -4.95
C ALA A 21 4.64 -1.25 -5.02
N ILE A 22 5.42 -2.33 -5.06
CA ILE A 22 6.88 -2.27 -5.21
C ILE A 22 7.27 -1.63 -6.55
N VAL A 23 6.54 -1.95 -7.64
CA VAL A 23 6.80 -1.37 -8.97
C VAL A 23 6.59 0.15 -8.95
N ILE A 24 5.53 0.65 -8.32
CA ILE A 24 5.27 2.09 -8.22
C ILE A 24 6.38 2.78 -7.40
N ALA A 25 6.72 2.26 -6.23
CA ALA A 25 7.79 2.82 -5.39
C ALA A 25 9.14 2.84 -6.12
N TYR A 26 9.44 1.78 -6.89
CA TYR A 26 10.63 1.70 -7.73
C TYR A 26 10.63 2.75 -8.83
N LEU A 27 9.51 2.93 -9.55
CA LEU A 27 9.40 3.92 -10.63
C LEU A 27 9.50 5.35 -10.10
N MET A 28 8.91 5.65 -8.93
CA MET A 28 9.08 6.93 -8.25
C MET A 28 10.56 7.21 -7.99
N ARG A 29 11.28 6.27 -7.36
CA ARG A 29 12.72 6.43 -7.06
C ARG A 29 13.57 6.55 -8.32
N LYS A 30 13.36 5.67 -9.29
CA LYS A 30 14.16 5.61 -10.52
C LYS A 30 14.02 6.86 -11.38
N HIS A 31 12.80 7.36 -11.51
CA HIS A 31 12.50 8.48 -12.39
C HIS A 31 12.36 9.82 -11.66
N ARG A 32 12.53 9.83 -10.33
CA ARG A 32 12.28 11.00 -9.46
C ARG A 32 10.94 11.67 -9.74
N LYS A 33 9.90 10.85 -9.96
CA LYS A 33 8.54 11.31 -10.29
C LYS A 33 7.64 11.29 -9.06
N PRO A 34 6.71 12.26 -8.94
CA PRO A 34 5.75 12.30 -7.84
C PRO A 34 4.80 11.09 -7.91
N ARG A 35 4.26 10.72 -6.75
CA ARG A 35 3.37 9.56 -6.57
C ARG A 35 2.25 9.53 -7.61
N ASP A 36 1.53 10.64 -7.75
CA ASP A 36 0.31 10.69 -8.54
C ASP A 36 0.58 10.50 -10.05
N GLU A 37 1.72 11.00 -10.53
CA GLU A 37 2.14 10.79 -11.91
C GLU A 37 2.47 9.32 -12.18
N VAL A 38 3.20 8.67 -11.28
CA VAL A 38 3.54 7.24 -11.42
C VAL A 38 2.28 6.36 -11.28
N LEU A 39 1.38 6.71 -10.37
CA LEU A 39 0.09 6.02 -10.23
C LEU A 39 -0.75 6.11 -11.50
N ALA A 40 -0.84 7.29 -12.12
CA ALA A 40 -1.56 7.48 -13.38
C ALA A 40 -0.93 6.63 -14.50
N LEU A 41 0.41 6.60 -14.59
CA LEU A 41 1.14 5.81 -15.56
C LEU A 41 0.92 4.30 -15.40
N VAL A 42 0.95 3.79 -14.16
CA VAL A 42 0.74 2.35 -13.91
C VAL A 42 -0.73 1.99 -14.12
N SER A 43 -1.65 2.84 -13.68
CA SER A 43 -3.10 2.65 -13.83
C SER A 43 -3.56 2.65 -15.29
N SER A 44 -2.87 3.38 -16.18
CA SER A 44 -3.18 3.35 -17.61
C SER A 44 -2.83 2.01 -18.28
N LYS A 45 -1.88 1.25 -17.70
CA LYS A 45 -1.42 -0.03 -18.24
C LYS A 45 -2.05 -1.24 -17.56
N ARG A 46 -2.47 -1.10 -16.30
CA ARG A 46 -3.10 -2.17 -15.52
C ARG A 46 -4.17 -1.59 -14.61
N LYS A 47 -5.29 -2.29 -14.49
CA LYS A 47 -6.30 -1.96 -13.48
C LYS A 47 -5.73 -2.25 -12.10
N ILE A 48 -5.35 -1.19 -11.39
CA ILE A 48 -4.95 -1.25 -9.99
C ILE A 48 -5.98 -0.52 -9.14
N ARG A 49 -6.22 -1.01 -7.93
CA ARG A 49 -6.97 -0.31 -6.89
C ARG A 49 -6.03 -0.13 -5.70
N PRO A 50 -5.30 1.00 -5.61
CA PRO A 50 -4.39 1.20 -4.50
C PRO A 50 -5.18 1.38 -3.21
N ASN A 51 -4.82 0.64 -2.17
CA ASN A 51 -5.37 0.82 -0.83
C ASN A 51 -4.90 2.18 -0.26
N PRO A 52 -5.75 2.95 0.46
CA PRO A 52 -5.37 4.21 1.10
C PRO A 52 -4.06 4.16 1.92
N ASN A 53 -3.81 3.08 2.67
CA ASN A 53 -2.57 2.92 3.42
C ASN A 53 -1.35 2.88 2.49
N PHE A 54 -1.48 2.21 1.34
CA PHE A 54 -0.38 2.15 0.37
C PHE A 54 -0.11 3.53 -0.25
N LEU A 55 -1.15 4.34 -0.48
CA LEU A 55 -1.00 5.72 -0.96
C LEU A 55 -0.27 6.62 0.05
N ASP A 56 -0.54 6.45 1.34
CA ASP A 56 0.14 7.16 2.43
C ASP A 56 1.62 6.74 2.52
N GLN A 57 1.91 5.43 2.40
CA GLN A 57 3.29 4.95 2.35
C GLN A 57 4.08 5.51 1.16
N LEU A 58 3.47 5.59 -0.04
CA LEU A 58 4.13 6.19 -1.20
C LEU A 58 4.34 7.70 -1.04
N GLN A 59 3.44 8.39 -0.32
CA GLN A 59 3.60 9.80 -0.01
C GLN A 59 4.86 10.00 0.84
N VAL A 60 4.94 9.28 1.97
CA VAL A 60 6.10 9.32 2.88
C VAL A 60 7.36 8.91 2.15
N TRP A 61 7.30 7.90 1.28
CA TRP A 61 8.44 7.46 0.46
C TRP A 61 8.99 8.58 -0.43
N GLY A 62 8.11 9.42 -0.99
CA GLY A 62 8.51 10.61 -1.73
C GLY A 62 9.09 11.71 -0.83
N GLU A 63 8.47 11.98 0.32
CA GLU A 63 8.89 13.00 1.28
C GLU A 63 10.27 12.73 1.88
N VAL A 64 10.61 11.46 2.11
CA VAL A 64 11.95 11.05 2.56
C VAL A 64 12.96 10.94 1.41
N GLU A 65 12.58 11.35 0.20
CA GLU A 65 13.40 11.31 -1.01
C GLU A 65 13.98 9.92 -1.32
N TYR A 66 13.19 8.88 -1.00
CA TYR A 66 13.56 7.49 -1.21
C TYR A 66 14.74 7.01 -0.33
N GLN A 67 14.95 7.68 0.81
CA GLN A 67 15.90 7.30 1.85
C GLN A 67 15.30 7.63 3.22
N ILE A 68 14.99 6.58 4.00
CA ILE A 68 14.33 6.71 5.32
C ILE A 68 15.29 7.15 6.43
N TRP A 69 16.60 7.00 6.21
CA TRP A 69 17.64 7.38 7.16
C TRP A 69 18.13 8.80 6.88
N GLU A 70 18.38 9.55 7.94
CA GLU A 70 18.99 10.88 7.88
C GLU A 70 20.52 10.78 7.76
N ASP A 71 21.09 9.75 8.40
CA ASP A 71 22.50 9.46 8.50
C ASP A 71 22.91 8.22 7.68
N GLU A 72 24.19 8.17 7.31
CA GLU A 72 24.76 7.02 6.56
C GLU A 72 24.86 5.74 7.41
N GLU A 73 24.90 5.89 8.73
CA GLU A 73 24.96 4.78 9.70
C GLU A 73 23.60 4.11 9.91
N GLU A 74 22.54 4.64 9.29
CA GLU A 74 21.17 4.12 9.36
C GLU A 74 20.64 4.04 10.81
N THR A 75 20.91 5.07 11.62
CA THR A 75 20.50 5.11 13.03
C THR A 75 19.39 6.12 13.30
N ILE A 76 19.31 7.19 12.51
CA ILE A 76 18.36 8.28 12.68
C ILE A 76 17.35 8.25 11.54
N LEU A 77 16.09 7.96 11.85
CA LEU A 77 15.02 8.07 10.85
C LEU A 77 14.71 9.53 10.51
N LYS A 78 14.45 9.81 9.23
CA LYS A 78 13.92 11.09 8.78
C LYS A 78 12.59 11.41 9.45
N GLN A 79 12.34 12.69 9.70
CA GLN A 79 11.19 13.16 10.47
C GLN A 79 9.84 12.68 9.89
N ALA A 80 9.65 12.79 8.57
CA ALA A 80 8.41 12.36 7.92
C ALA A 80 8.09 10.87 8.15
N TYR A 81 9.11 10.01 8.17
CA TYR A 81 8.92 8.60 8.45
C TYR A 81 8.65 8.32 9.93
N LYS A 82 9.29 9.05 10.85
CA LYS A 82 8.97 8.98 12.29
C LYS A 82 7.50 9.32 12.56
N GLU A 83 7.01 10.40 11.96
CA GLU A 83 5.61 10.83 12.10
C GLU A 83 4.63 9.80 11.53
N TYR A 84 4.96 9.21 10.38
CA TYR A 84 4.20 8.09 9.82
C TYR A 84 4.16 6.90 10.79
N LEU A 85 5.29 6.49 11.38
CA LEU A 85 5.34 5.39 12.34
C LEU A 85 4.52 5.69 13.61
N ALA A 86 4.56 6.93 14.11
CA ALA A 86 3.79 7.34 15.28
C ALA A 86 2.27 7.27 15.02
N ARG A 87 1.79 7.90 13.94
CA ARG A 87 0.37 7.83 13.53
C ARG A 87 -0.09 6.40 13.30
N ARG A 88 0.78 5.58 12.71
CA ARG A 88 0.52 4.16 12.47
C ARG A 88 0.41 3.36 13.77
N ALA A 89 1.28 3.60 14.72
CA ALA A 89 1.28 2.89 16.01
C ALA A 89 -0.01 3.19 16.80
N GLU A 90 -0.48 4.45 16.79
CA GLU A 90 -1.76 4.84 17.39
C GLU A 90 -2.93 4.10 16.73
N TRP A 91 -3.00 4.13 15.40
CA TRP A 91 -4.05 3.44 14.64
C TRP A 91 -4.07 1.92 14.88
N LEU A 92 -2.89 1.27 14.96
CA LEU A 92 -2.79 -0.16 15.25
C LEU A 92 -3.29 -0.47 16.66
N LYS A 93 -2.91 0.36 17.65
CA LYS A 93 -3.36 0.22 19.04
C LYS A 93 -4.89 0.34 19.14
N GLU A 94 -5.49 1.32 18.48
CA GLU A 94 -6.95 1.48 18.43
C GLU A 94 -7.66 0.28 17.81
N LYS A 95 -7.02 -0.41 16.86
CA LYS A 95 -7.58 -1.58 16.18
C LYS A 95 -7.24 -2.91 16.86
N GLY A 96 -6.46 -2.91 17.94
CA GLY A 96 -6.01 -4.13 18.61
C GLY A 96 -5.10 -5.00 17.72
N LEU A 97 -4.41 -4.39 16.76
CA LEU A 97 -3.55 -5.06 15.79
C LEU A 97 -2.09 -5.04 16.26
N THR A 98 -1.33 -6.06 15.87
CA THR A 98 0.06 -6.27 16.32
C THR A 98 1.09 -5.62 15.41
N GLY A 99 0.70 -5.21 14.19
CA GLY A 99 1.60 -4.57 13.22
C GLY A 99 2.24 -5.53 12.23
N ASN A 100 2.06 -6.85 12.41
CA ASN A 100 2.53 -7.90 11.49
C ASN A 100 1.49 -8.26 10.42
N GLU A 101 0.28 -7.71 10.48
CA GLU A 101 -0.80 -8.04 9.56
C GLU A 101 -0.55 -7.45 8.15
N PRO A 102 -0.87 -8.19 7.07
CA PRO A 102 -0.79 -7.67 5.71
C PRO A 102 -1.67 -6.43 5.57
N ILE A 103 -1.00 -5.31 5.33
CA ILE A 103 -1.58 -4.00 5.51
C ILE A 103 -2.57 -3.71 4.37
N GLY A 104 -3.85 -3.59 4.72
CA GLY A 104 -4.91 -3.25 3.79
C GLY A 104 -6.05 -4.27 3.65
N MET A 105 -6.04 -5.37 4.40
CA MET A 105 -7.23 -6.23 4.55
C MET A 105 -8.20 -5.58 5.54
N LYS A 106 -9.20 -4.84 5.03
CA LYS A 106 -10.31 -4.37 5.86
C LYS A 106 -11.51 -5.32 5.91
N ASP A 107 -11.62 -6.30 5.00
CA ASP A 107 -12.89 -7.02 4.86
C ASP A 107 -12.67 -8.54 4.67
N LEU A 108 -12.43 -9.29 5.75
CA LEU A 108 -12.52 -10.76 5.72
C LEU A 108 -13.38 -11.40 6.81
N ASP A 109 -13.95 -10.62 7.74
CA ASP A 109 -14.78 -11.16 8.84
C ASP A 109 -16.25 -10.68 8.81
N SER A 110 -16.74 -10.20 7.68
CA SER A 110 -18.19 -10.06 7.47
C SER A 110 -18.63 -11.05 6.38
N TRP A 111 -19.15 -12.18 6.86
CA TRP A 111 -19.79 -13.33 6.18
C TRP A 111 -18.89 -14.50 5.77
#